data_AF-A0A7N2M7Z9-F1
#
_entry.id   AF-A0A7N2M7Z9-F1
#
_cell.length_a   1.000
_cell.length_b   1.000
_cell.length_c   1.000
_cell.angle_alpha   90.00
_cell.angle_beta   90.00
_cell.angle_gamma   90.00
#
_symmetry.space_group_name_H-M   'P 1'
#
loop_
_entity.id
_entity.type
_entity.pdbx_description
1 polymer ?
#
loop_
_entity_poly.entity_id
_entity_poly.type
_entity_poly.pdbx_seq_one_letter_code
_entity_poly.pdbx_strand_id
1 'polypeptide(L)'
;MGSDEYLPLFETRRAKGRVLYRLLVVCVFVGICLIWIHREVGLSKDPLEPTHPLPPTEPDSPSTELIAPAVGDGFHSPKSEINRHEKDLPKVDIFVCTADPVIEPPVMVINTVLSVMAYDYPPDKLSVYLSDDGGSDLTYYALREASHFAKHWLPFCKKFKVEPRSPAAYFNSSDDPLDANQSKESVLIKKLYEEMESRIENETKLARIPEEAHSKHKGFSQWDSYSSQRDHATILQIRVSLEISNAPIILNVDCNMYSNNSHFVRDALCFFMD
;
A
#
# COMPACT_ATOMS: atom_id res chain seq x y z
N MET A 1 7.53 -4.54 -45.95
CA MET A 1 8.13 -5.05 -44.70
C MET A 1 8.74 -3.85 -44.01
N GLY A 2 7.97 -3.19 -43.15
CA GLY A 2 8.49 -2.11 -42.31
C GLY A 2 9.31 -2.74 -41.20
N SER A 3 10.54 -2.26 -41.03
CA SER A 3 11.35 -2.55 -39.86
C SER A 3 10.67 -1.90 -38.65
N ASP A 4 9.99 -2.70 -37.84
CA ASP A 4 9.61 -2.28 -36.49
C ASP A 4 10.90 -2.04 -35.71
N GLU A 5 11.23 -0.76 -35.53
CA GLU A 5 12.37 -0.30 -34.75
C GLU A 5 12.10 -0.69 -33.28
N TYR A 6 12.86 -1.65 -32.76
CA TYR A 6 12.75 -2.12 -31.38
C TYR A 6 13.12 -0.96 -30.44
N LEU A 7 12.12 -0.35 -29.81
CA LEU A 7 12.30 0.66 -28.76
C LEU A 7 12.12 -0.03 -27.40
N PRO A 8 13.11 0.07 -26.49
CA PRO A 8 13.01 -0.57 -25.17
C PRO A 8 11.95 0.12 -24.31
N LEU A 9 11.15 -0.66 -23.58
CA LEU A 9 10.08 -0.14 -22.69
C LEU A 9 10.64 0.70 -21.53
N PHE A 10 11.94 0.56 -21.24
CA PHE A 10 12.61 1.24 -20.16
C PHE A 10 14.08 1.55 -20.50
N GLU A 11 14.56 2.71 -20.05
CA GLU A 11 15.97 3.11 -20.18
C GLU A 11 16.60 3.30 -18.80
N THR A 12 17.58 2.47 -18.42
CA THR A 12 18.43 2.79 -17.26
C THR A 12 19.42 3.88 -17.65
N ARG A 13 19.27 5.08 -17.09
CA ARG A 13 20.34 6.09 -17.15
C ARG A 13 21.30 5.93 -15.99
N ARG A 14 22.60 6.00 -16.29
CA ARG A 14 23.65 5.96 -15.27
C ARG A 14 23.52 7.22 -14.41
N ALA A 15 23.21 7.05 -13.11
CA ALA A 15 23.12 8.16 -12.17
C ALA A 15 24.41 9.00 -12.17
N LYS A 16 24.25 10.32 -12.32
CA LYS A 16 25.34 11.30 -12.24
C LYS A 16 25.81 11.42 -10.78
N GLY A 17 27.09 11.71 -10.56
CA GLY A 17 27.62 11.93 -9.20
C GLY A 17 28.12 10.68 -8.45
N ARG A 18 28.21 9.51 -9.11
CA ARG A 18 28.71 8.25 -8.49
C ARG A 18 30.12 8.39 -7.88
N VAL A 19 30.97 9.24 -8.44
CA VAL A 19 32.31 9.52 -7.89
C VAL A 19 32.22 10.32 -6.59
N LEU A 20 31.37 11.35 -6.55
CA LEU A 20 31.15 12.15 -5.35
C LEU A 20 30.53 11.31 -4.22
N TYR A 21 29.58 10.43 -4.56
CA TYR A 21 29.02 9.48 -3.61
C TYR A 21 30.08 8.52 -3.05
N ARG A 22 30.94 7.95 -3.91
CA ARG A 22 32.04 7.08 -3.46
C ARG A 22 33.00 7.80 -2.52
N LEU A 23 33.32 9.06 -2.80
CA LEU A 23 34.16 9.88 -1.91
C LEU A 23 33.48 10.10 -0.56
N LEU A 24 32.18 10.40 -0.56
CA LEU A 24 31.40 10.59 0.68
C LEU A 24 31.37 9.31 1.53
N VAL A 25 31.14 8.15 0.91
CA VAL A 25 31.15 6.84 1.59
C VAL A 25 32.53 6.56 2.23
N VAL A 26 33.61 6.84 1.50
CA VAL A 26 34.97 6.67 2.03
C VAL A 26 35.24 7.62 3.20
N CYS A 27 34.84 8.89 3.10
CA CYS A 27 34.99 9.86 4.19
C CYS A 27 34.24 9.44 5.46
N VAL A 28 32.99 8.96 5.31
CA VAL A 28 32.19 8.47 6.45
C VAL A 28 32.85 7.24 7.07
N PHE A 29 33.34 6.30 6.27
CA PHE A 29 34.04 5.11 6.76
C PHE A 29 35.31 5.46 7.55
N VAL A 30 36.12 6.38 7.03
CA VAL A 30 37.31 6.89 7.74
C VAL A 30 36.92 7.56 9.06
N GLY A 31 35.86 8.37 9.06
CA GLY A 31 35.33 8.99 10.28
C GLY A 31 34.93 7.96 11.35
N ILE A 32 34.23 6.90 10.95
CA ILE A 32 33.86 5.80 11.85
C ILE A 32 35.12 5.12 12.39
N CYS A 33 36.09 4.76 11.54
CA CYS A 33 37.33 4.14 11.99
C CYS A 33 38.10 5.01 12.99
N LEU A 34 38.17 6.33 12.78
CA LEU A 34 38.82 7.26 13.70
C LEU A 34 38.10 7.33 15.06
N ILE A 35 36.78 7.31 15.08
CA ILE A 35 36.00 7.25 16.33
C ILE A 35 36.30 5.96 17.10
N TRP A 36 36.38 4.82 16.41
CA TRP A 36 36.70 3.53 17.02
C TRP A 36 38.13 3.51 17.59
N ILE A 37 39.10 4.02 16.83
CA ILE A 37 40.50 4.15 17.30
C ILE A 37 40.58 5.08 18.51
N HIS A 38 39.90 6.24 18.47
CA HIS A 38 39.88 7.18 19.57
C HIS A 38 39.24 6.58 20.83
N ARG A 39 38.21 5.74 20.66
CA ARG A 39 37.55 5.02 21.76
C ARG A 39 38.45 3.94 22.38
N GLU A 40 39.22 3.21 21.57
CA GLU A 40 40.15 2.17 22.04
C GLU A 40 41.38 2.79 22.73
N VAL A 41 41.92 3.87 22.17
CA VAL A 41 43.07 4.61 22.74
C VAL A 41 42.66 5.41 23.98
N GLY A 42 41.41 5.88 24.05
CA GLY A 42 40.85 6.58 25.21
C GLY A 42 40.61 5.69 26.45
N LEU A 43 40.72 4.37 26.32
CA LEU A 43 40.56 3.42 27.44
C LEU A 43 41.86 3.16 28.23
N SER A 44 43.00 3.73 27.81
CA SER A 44 44.30 3.42 28.40
C SER A 44 44.93 4.55 29.22
N LYS A 45 44.12 5.36 29.93
CA LYS A 45 44.61 6.27 30.99
C LYS A 45 43.86 6.10 32.32
N ASP A 46 44.55 5.37 33.19
CA ASP A 46 44.58 5.31 34.66
C ASP A 46 43.37 4.80 35.50
N PRO A 47 43.62 3.92 36.52
CA PRO A 47 42.63 3.38 37.47
C PRO A 47 42.61 4.07 38.87
N LEU A 48 41.53 3.82 39.64
CA LEU A 48 41.15 4.20 41.05
C LEU A 48 40.16 5.38 41.11
N GLU A 49 39.00 5.38 41.79
CA GLU A 49 38.30 4.56 42.81
C GLU A 49 36.77 4.95 42.81
N PRO A 50 35.85 4.39 43.65
CA PRO A 50 34.47 4.09 43.25
C PRO A 50 33.33 4.98 43.85
N THR A 51 32.12 4.70 43.33
CA THR A 51 30.74 4.97 43.82
C THR A 51 30.02 6.25 43.36
N HIS A 52 28.96 6.08 42.56
CA HIS A 52 27.54 6.34 42.93
C HIS A 52 26.61 5.89 41.77
N PRO A 53 25.30 5.62 42.04
CA PRO A 53 24.44 4.83 41.15
C PRO A 53 23.97 5.58 39.91
N LEU A 54 23.79 4.82 38.82
CA LEU A 54 23.34 5.30 37.51
C LEU A 54 21.90 5.89 37.56
N PRO A 55 21.64 7.05 36.94
CA PRO A 55 20.28 7.49 36.64
C PRO A 55 19.73 6.75 35.40
N PRO A 56 18.40 6.73 35.22
CA PRO A 56 17.74 5.82 34.28
C PRO A 56 18.02 6.21 32.83
N THR A 57 18.14 5.17 32.00
CA THR A 57 18.18 5.24 30.53
C THR A 57 16.98 5.98 29.98
N GLU A 58 17.24 7.02 29.19
CA GLU A 58 16.32 7.65 28.23
C GLU A 58 17.12 8.04 26.97
N PRO A 59 16.46 8.27 25.81
CA PRO A 59 16.58 7.39 24.66
C PRO A 59 17.30 8.05 23.47
N ASP A 60 17.55 7.22 22.46
CA ASP A 60 17.84 7.59 21.06
C ASP A 60 19.17 8.31 20.78
N SER A 61 20.17 7.49 20.44
CA SER A 61 21.31 7.93 19.64
C SER A 61 20.84 8.40 18.25
N PRO A 62 21.23 9.60 17.77
CA PRO A 62 20.84 10.12 16.45
C PRO A 62 21.62 9.46 15.28
N SER A 63 22.28 8.32 15.52
CA SER A 63 23.17 7.67 14.56
C SER A 63 22.45 6.94 13.42
N THR A 64 21.12 6.84 13.45
CA THR A 64 20.35 6.13 12.42
C THR A 64 19.85 7.04 11.29
N GLU A 65 19.87 8.36 11.45
CA GLU A 65 19.32 9.31 10.45
C GLU A 65 20.31 9.80 9.37
N LEU A 66 21.60 9.45 9.44
CA LEU A 66 22.60 9.95 8.46
C LEU A 66 22.77 9.09 7.20
N ILE A 67 21.98 8.02 7.00
CA ILE A 67 22.16 7.06 5.87
C ILE A 67 21.02 7.13 4.83
N ALA A 68 20.27 8.23 4.73
CA ALA A 68 19.34 8.40 3.61
C ALA A 68 19.36 9.82 3.02
N PRO A 69 20.27 10.09 2.09
CA PRO A 69 19.92 11.00 1.00
C PRO A 69 20.13 10.38 -0.38
N ALA A 70 19.09 10.53 -1.19
CA ALA A 70 19.06 10.49 -2.65
C ALA A 70 19.22 9.12 -3.34
N VAL A 71 18.20 8.25 -3.20
CA VAL A 71 17.68 7.50 -4.36
C VAL A 71 16.60 8.39 -5.01
N GLY A 72 17.02 9.55 -5.49
CA GLY A 72 16.21 10.49 -6.25
C GLY A 72 16.94 10.77 -7.55
N ASP A 73 16.20 10.82 -8.65
CA ASP A 73 16.67 11.17 -10.00
C ASP A 73 17.42 10.07 -10.76
N GLY A 74 16.70 9.00 -11.07
CA GLY A 74 17.08 8.06 -12.13
C GLY A 74 15.92 7.39 -12.85
N PHE A 75 14.68 7.55 -12.38
CA PHE A 75 13.55 6.81 -12.91
C PHE A 75 12.63 7.71 -13.73
N HIS A 76 12.62 7.50 -15.04
CA HIS A 76 11.58 8.00 -15.94
C HIS A 76 11.06 6.78 -16.69
N SER A 77 9.95 6.20 -16.22
CA SER A 77 9.15 5.27 -17.02
C SER A 77 8.62 6.05 -18.23
N PRO A 78 8.91 5.64 -19.48
CA PRO A 78 8.28 6.23 -20.66
C PRO A 78 6.78 5.89 -20.63
N LYS A 79 5.98 6.78 -20.02
CA LYS A 79 4.52 6.67 -19.83
C LYS A 79 3.71 6.40 -21.11
N SER A 80 4.34 6.47 -22.29
CA SER A 80 3.69 6.42 -23.61
C SER A 80 3.71 5.05 -24.30
N GLU A 81 4.52 4.08 -23.88
CA GLU A 81 4.75 2.87 -24.70
C GLU A 81 3.93 1.65 -24.26
N ILE A 82 3.72 1.43 -22.96
CA ILE A 82 2.92 0.27 -22.49
C ILE A 82 1.44 0.35 -22.91
N ASN A 83 0.93 1.56 -23.17
CA ASN A 83 -0.41 1.77 -23.70
C ASN A 83 -0.59 1.20 -25.12
N ARG A 84 0.50 0.97 -25.88
CA ARG A 84 0.44 0.30 -27.19
C ARG A 84 0.12 -1.20 -27.07
N HIS A 85 0.38 -1.79 -25.90
CA HIS A 85 0.23 -3.23 -25.61
C HIS A 85 -0.93 -3.53 -24.65
N GLU A 86 -1.98 -2.69 -24.63
CA GLU A 86 -3.11 -2.88 -23.70
C GLU A 86 -3.79 -4.26 -23.83
N LYS A 87 -3.82 -4.81 -25.06
CA LYS A 87 -4.31 -6.17 -25.34
C LYS A 87 -3.40 -7.26 -24.79
N ASP A 88 -2.10 -7.00 -24.69
CA ASP A 88 -1.07 -7.97 -24.29
C ASP A 88 -0.70 -7.88 -22.80
N LEU A 89 -1.32 -6.95 -22.06
CA LEU A 89 -1.14 -6.85 -20.62
C LEU A 89 -1.42 -8.20 -19.93
N PRO A 90 -0.54 -8.68 -19.02
CA PRO A 90 -0.76 -9.93 -18.30
C PRO A 90 -1.87 -9.81 -17.27
N LYS A 91 -2.39 -10.94 -16.76
CA LYS A 91 -3.21 -10.92 -15.55
C LYS A 91 -2.33 -10.59 -14.35
N VAL A 92 -2.87 -9.84 -13.39
CA VAL A 92 -2.20 -9.46 -12.14
C VAL A 92 -3.13 -9.76 -10.97
N ASP A 93 -2.60 -10.49 -9.99
CA ASP A 93 -3.27 -10.77 -8.73
C ASP A 93 -2.67 -9.91 -7.63
N ILE A 94 -3.50 -9.13 -6.95
CA ILE A 94 -3.08 -8.28 -5.83
C ILE A 94 -3.59 -8.90 -4.54
N PHE A 95 -2.67 -9.18 -3.62
CA PHE A 95 -2.99 -9.59 -2.26
C PHE A 95 -2.80 -8.40 -1.33
N VAL A 96 -3.87 -8.03 -0.64
CA VAL A 96 -3.84 -7.15 0.52
C VAL A 96 -3.83 -8.06 1.74
N CYS A 97 -2.85 -7.91 2.63
CA CYS A 97 -2.74 -8.76 3.81
C CYS A 97 -3.03 -7.96 5.08
N THR A 98 -3.83 -8.52 5.97
CA THR A 98 -4.10 -7.99 7.31
C THR A 98 -3.97 -9.10 8.35
N ALA A 99 -3.46 -8.74 9.52
CA ALA A 99 -3.15 -9.70 10.58
C ALA A 99 -4.09 -9.60 11.78
N ASP A 100 -4.47 -8.39 12.19
CA ASP A 100 -5.22 -8.18 13.42
C ASP A 100 -6.13 -6.95 13.28
N PRO A 101 -7.46 -7.09 13.42
CA PRO A 101 -8.42 -5.98 13.21
C PRO A 101 -8.36 -4.90 14.30
N VAL A 102 -7.70 -5.14 15.43
CA VAL A 102 -7.49 -4.16 16.50
C VAL A 102 -6.30 -3.27 16.19
N ILE A 103 -5.20 -3.87 15.70
CA ILE A 103 -3.99 -3.14 15.29
C ILE A 103 -4.18 -2.50 13.90
N GLU A 104 -4.90 -3.17 13.02
CA GLU A 104 -5.15 -2.80 11.63
C GLU A 104 -6.65 -2.64 11.42
N PRO A 105 -7.23 -1.46 11.75
CA PRO A 105 -8.67 -1.27 11.75
C PRO A 105 -9.30 -1.60 10.40
N PRO A 106 -10.49 -2.23 10.35
CA PRO A 106 -11.12 -2.62 9.09
C PRO A 106 -11.32 -1.47 8.09
N VAL A 107 -11.57 -0.24 8.58
CA VAL A 107 -11.65 0.99 7.74
C VAL A 107 -10.33 1.29 7.03
N MET A 108 -9.18 1.08 7.67
CA MET A 108 -7.88 1.27 7.03
C MET A 108 -7.69 0.22 5.92
N VAL A 109 -7.96 -1.05 6.24
CA VAL A 109 -7.85 -2.18 5.31
C VAL A 109 -8.70 -1.95 4.06
N ILE A 110 -9.97 -1.53 4.21
CA ILE A 110 -10.84 -1.32 3.04
C ILE A 110 -10.45 -0.12 2.20
N ASN A 111 -9.84 0.92 2.78
CA ASN A 111 -9.31 2.06 2.01
C ASN A 111 -8.17 1.61 1.07
N THR A 112 -7.31 0.71 1.55
CA THR A 112 -6.27 0.06 0.76
C THR A 112 -6.85 -0.80 -0.35
N VAL A 113 -7.83 -1.66 -0.02
CA VAL A 113 -8.56 -2.48 -1.00
C VAL A 113 -9.18 -1.60 -2.10
N LEU A 114 -9.93 -0.56 -1.72
CA LEU A 114 -10.57 0.37 -2.67
C LEU A 114 -9.54 1.09 -3.54
N SER A 115 -8.38 1.42 -2.98
CA SER A 115 -7.28 2.05 -3.70
C SER A 115 -6.72 1.14 -4.79
N VAL A 116 -6.40 -0.12 -4.46
CA VAL A 116 -5.84 -1.06 -5.44
C VAL A 116 -6.87 -1.54 -6.46
N MET A 117 -8.15 -1.61 -6.09
CA MET A 117 -9.23 -1.90 -7.06
C MET A 117 -9.40 -0.78 -8.09
N ALA A 118 -8.94 0.44 -7.78
CA ALA A 118 -9.07 1.61 -8.64
C ALA A 118 -7.84 1.87 -9.53
N TYR A 119 -6.91 0.91 -9.64
CA TYR A 119 -5.82 0.96 -10.62
C TYR A 119 -6.34 1.11 -12.05
N ASP A 120 -5.59 1.84 -12.89
CA ASP A 120 -5.91 1.97 -14.30
C ASP A 120 -5.44 0.72 -15.06
N TYR A 121 -6.16 -0.38 -14.89
CA TYR A 121 -5.88 -1.68 -15.49
C TYR A 121 -7.15 -2.34 -16.03
N PRO A 122 -7.06 -3.20 -17.07
CA PRO A 122 -8.24 -3.92 -17.56
C PRO A 122 -8.89 -4.76 -16.44
N PRO A 123 -10.20 -4.62 -16.20
CA PRO A 123 -10.88 -5.25 -15.06
C PRO A 123 -10.94 -6.79 -15.18
N ASP A 124 -10.84 -7.33 -16.39
CA ASP A 124 -10.74 -8.77 -16.67
C ASP A 124 -9.34 -9.34 -16.37
N LYS A 125 -8.36 -8.45 -16.15
CA LYS A 125 -6.96 -8.80 -15.91
C LYS A 125 -6.46 -8.44 -14.52
N LEU A 126 -7.25 -7.72 -13.72
CA LEU A 126 -6.91 -7.38 -12.34
C LEU A 126 -7.81 -8.14 -11.37
N SER A 127 -7.21 -8.90 -10.45
CA SER A 127 -7.95 -9.51 -9.34
C SER A 127 -7.35 -9.07 -8.01
N VAL A 128 -8.22 -8.78 -7.04
CA VAL A 128 -7.81 -8.35 -5.69
C VAL A 128 -8.26 -9.40 -4.67
N TYR A 129 -7.40 -9.66 -3.70
CA TYR A 129 -7.61 -10.63 -2.64
C TYR A 129 -7.27 -9.95 -1.32
N LEU A 130 -8.05 -10.19 -0.28
CA LEU A 130 -7.76 -9.80 1.08
C LEU A 130 -7.43 -11.07 1.88
N SER A 131 -6.18 -11.25 2.24
CA SER A 131 -5.77 -12.26 3.22
C SER A 131 -5.97 -11.67 4.61
N ASP A 132 -6.85 -12.28 5.40
CA ASP A 132 -7.11 -11.90 6.79
C ASP A 132 -6.65 -13.06 7.69
N ASP A 133 -5.47 -12.91 8.27
CA ASP A 133 -4.90 -13.89 9.21
C ASP A 133 -5.58 -13.83 10.59
N GLY A 134 -6.30 -12.75 10.89
CA GLY A 134 -7.04 -12.56 12.14
C GLY A 134 -8.44 -13.19 12.11
N GLY A 135 -8.94 -13.55 10.91
CA GLY A 135 -10.23 -14.20 10.73
C GLY A 135 -11.38 -13.39 11.29
N SER A 136 -11.35 -12.08 11.09
CA SER A 136 -12.30 -11.16 11.70
C SER A 136 -13.58 -11.06 10.89
N ASP A 137 -14.70 -11.36 11.55
CA ASP A 137 -16.03 -11.12 11.02
C ASP A 137 -16.25 -9.62 10.72
N LEU A 138 -15.66 -8.72 11.53
CA LEU A 138 -15.67 -7.27 11.30
C LEU A 138 -14.91 -6.88 10.03
N THR A 139 -13.77 -7.49 9.75
CA THR A 139 -13.03 -7.28 8.49
C THR A 139 -13.87 -7.72 7.29
N TYR A 140 -14.54 -8.88 7.40
CA TYR A 140 -15.46 -9.34 6.36
C TYR A 140 -16.67 -8.41 6.18
N TYR A 141 -17.25 -7.90 7.27
CA TYR A 141 -18.32 -6.92 7.22
C TYR A 141 -17.87 -5.61 6.54
N ALA A 142 -16.72 -5.08 6.93
CA ALA A 142 -16.14 -3.89 6.32
C ALA A 142 -15.94 -4.09 4.81
N LEU A 143 -15.45 -5.27 4.43
CA LEU A 143 -15.23 -5.59 3.04
C LEU A 143 -16.53 -5.64 2.22
N ARG A 144 -17.60 -6.17 2.81
CA ARG A 144 -18.94 -6.15 2.20
C ARG A 144 -19.43 -4.72 1.99
N GLU A 145 -19.29 -3.86 3.00
CA GLU A 145 -19.65 -2.44 2.90
C GLU A 145 -18.83 -1.72 1.80
N ALA A 146 -17.52 -1.99 1.75
CA ALA A 146 -16.63 -1.50 0.70
C ALA A 146 -17.06 -1.97 -0.70
N SER A 147 -17.52 -3.21 -0.85
CA SER A 147 -18.00 -3.72 -2.14
C SER A 147 -19.21 -2.96 -2.69
N HIS A 148 -20.09 -2.46 -1.81
CA HIS A 148 -21.20 -1.60 -2.21
C HIS A 148 -20.72 -0.23 -2.65
N PHE A 149 -19.81 0.37 -1.87
CA PHE A 149 -19.24 1.68 -2.19
C PHE A 149 -18.38 1.65 -3.46
N ALA A 150 -17.65 0.56 -3.72
CA ALA A 150 -16.79 0.39 -4.90
C ALA A 150 -17.56 0.59 -6.22
N LYS A 151 -18.85 0.22 -6.27
CA LYS A 151 -19.73 0.44 -7.44
C LYS A 151 -19.86 1.91 -7.82
N HIS A 152 -19.63 2.82 -6.87
CA HIS A 152 -19.67 4.26 -7.06
C HIS A 152 -18.25 4.86 -7.15
N TRP A 153 -17.33 4.39 -6.31
CA TRP A 153 -15.95 4.87 -6.26
C TRP A 153 -15.16 4.58 -7.54
N LEU A 154 -15.15 3.33 -8.02
CA LEU A 154 -14.31 2.94 -9.15
C LEU A 154 -14.66 3.71 -10.45
N PRO A 155 -15.95 3.87 -10.83
CA PRO A 155 -16.30 4.71 -11.97
C PRO A 155 -15.93 6.19 -11.77
N PHE A 156 -16.09 6.73 -10.55
CA PHE A 156 -15.72 8.10 -10.22
C PHE A 156 -14.21 8.32 -10.41
N CYS A 157 -13.37 7.43 -9.87
CA CYS A 157 -11.92 7.49 -10.04
C CYS A 157 -11.51 7.46 -11.51
N LYS A 158 -12.12 6.57 -12.31
CA LYS A 158 -11.83 6.46 -13.74
C LYS A 158 -12.27 7.70 -14.52
N LYS A 159 -13.46 8.23 -14.24
CA LYS A 159 -14.05 9.38 -14.92
C LYS A 159 -13.27 10.67 -14.68
N PHE A 160 -12.87 10.91 -13.43
CA PHE A 160 -12.23 12.15 -13.03
C PHE A 160 -10.71 12.03 -12.82
N LYS A 161 -10.13 10.86 -13.09
CA LYS A 161 -8.69 10.59 -12.92
C LYS A 161 -8.20 10.98 -11.53
N VAL A 162 -8.96 10.55 -10.52
CA VAL A 162 -8.71 10.87 -9.10
C VAL A 162 -7.33 10.37 -8.69
N GLU A 163 -6.56 11.18 -7.98
CA GLU A 163 -5.34 10.77 -7.28
C GLU A 163 -5.29 11.50 -5.93
N PRO A 164 -4.87 10.86 -4.83
CA PRO A 164 -4.59 9.42 -4.69
C PRO A 164 -5.87 8.55 -4.81
N ARG A 165 -5.70 7.24 -5.04
CA ARG A 165 -6.83 6.31 -5.26
C ARG A 165 -7.53 5.85 -3.97
N SER A 166 -6.91 6.08 -2.81
CA SER A 166 -7.56 5.84 -1.52
C SER A 166 -8.61 6.93 -1.26
N PRO A 167 -9.87 6.58 -0.96
CA PRO A 167 -10.90 7.57 -0.71
C PRO A 167 -10.63 8.38 0.56
N ALA A 168 -10.15 7.77 1.65
CA ALA A 168 -9.69 8.50 2.83
C ALA A 168 -8.62 9.54 2.48
N ALA A 169 -7.59 9.14 1.73
CA ALA A 169 -6.51 10.03 1.37
C ALA A 169 -6.98 11.15 0.43
N TYR A 170 -7.86 10.84 -0.53
CA TYR A 170 -8.42 11.81 -1.46
C TYR A 170 -9.25 12.87 -0.74
N PHE A 171 -10.22 12.46 0.08
CA PHE A 171 -11.13 13.41 0.75
C PHE A 171 -10.47 14.22 1.88
N ASN A 172 -9.31 13.77 2.39
CA ASN A 172 -8.49 14.52 3.34
C ASN A 172 -7.53 15.51 2.66
N SER A 173 -7.26 15.36 1.36
CA SER A 173 -6.30 16.18 0.61
C SER A 173 -6.93 17.12 -0.42
N SER A 174 -8.22 16.93 -0.75
CA SER A 174 -8.87 17.64 -1.84
C SER A 174 -9.23 19.09 -1.49
N ASP A 175 -8.29 20.01 -1.71
CA ASP A 175 -8.54 21.47 -1.80
C ASP A 175 -8.61 21.98 -3.26
N ASP A 176 -8.46 21.08 -4.24
CA ASP A 176 -8.37 21.48 -5.65
C ASP A 176 -9.70 22.01 -6.21
N PRO A 177 -9.67 23.07 -7.04
CA PRO A 177 -10.86 23.63 -7.68
C PRO A 177 -11.43 22.66 -8.72
N LEU A 178 -12.54 22.01 -8.37
CA LEU A 178 -13.29 21.10 -9.23
C LEU A 178 -14.25 21.87 -10.15
N ASP A 179 -14.50 21.34 -11.35
CA ASP A 179 -15.60 21.79 -12.21
C ASP A 179 -16.97 21.59 -11.49
N ALA A 180 -17.98 22.40 -11.84
CA ALA A 180 -19.29 22.39 -11.19
C ALA A 180 -20.02 21.03 -11.27
N ASN A 181 -19.73 20.22 -12.29
CA ASN A 181 -20.28 18.86 -12.41
C ASN A 181 -19.50 17.86 -11.54
N GLN A 182 -18.17 17.96 -11.54
CA GLN A 182 -17.29 17.15 -10.70
C GLN A 182 -17.53 17.41 -9.21
N SER A 183 -17.77 18.66 -8.82
CA SER A 183 -18.06 19.02 -7.42
C SER A 183 -19.35 18.38 -6.91
N LYS A 184 -20.43 18.36 -7.71
CA LYS A 184 -21.68 17.69 -7.34
C LYS A 184 -21.50 16.19 -7.16
N GLU A 185 -20.84 15.52 -8.09
CA GLU A 185 -20.59 14.08 -8.01
C GLU A 185 -19.66 13.76 -6.84
N SER A 186 -18.60 14.54 -6.65
CA SER A 186 -17.66 14.42 -5.53
C SER A 186 -18.37 14.55 -4.17
N VAL A 187 -19.31 15.49 -4.01
CA VAL A 187 -20.10 15.64 -2.78
C VAL A 187 -20.95 14.39 -2.51
N LEU A 188 -21.58 13.82 -3.53
CA LEU A 188 -22.36 12.60 -3.39
C LEU A 188 -21.49 11.39 -3.01
N ILE A 189 -20.34 11.24 -3.69
CA ILE A 189 -19.40 10.15 -3.40
C ILE A 189 -18.79 10.30 -2.00
N LYS A 190 -18.42 11.52 -1.59
CA LYS A 190 -17.93 11.82 -0.24
C LYS A 190 -18.94 11.42 0.82
N LYS A 191 -20.21 11.79 0.62
CA LYS A 191 -21.29 11.39 1.52
C LYS A 191 -21.44 9.85 1.61
N LEU A 192 -21.39 9.15 0.48
CA LEU A 192 -21.44 7.68 0.47
C LEU A 192 -20.23 7.04 1.18
N TYR A 193 -19.05 7.64 1.05
CA TYR A 193 -17.84 7.23 1.75
C TYR A 193 -18.00 7.40 3.27
N GLU A 194 -18.38 8.60 3.73
CA GLU A 194 -18.58 8.91 5.15
C GLU A 194 -19.66 8.01 5.78
N GLU A 195 -20.75 7.72 5.04
CA GLU A 195 -21.79 6.79 5.50
C GLU A 195 -21.27 5.35 5.64
N MET A 196 -20.44 4.89 4.69
CA MET A 196 -19.79 3.57 4.76
C MET A 196 -18.82 3.50 5.94
N GLU A 197 -17.92 4.47 6.05
CA GLU A 197 -16.93 4.59 7.12
C GLU A 197 -17.61 4.59 8.50
N SER A 198 -18.64 5.42 8.67
CA SER A 198 -19.40 5.48 9.93
C SER A 198 -20.04 4.15 10.28
N ARG A 199 -20.63 3.43 9.31
CA ARG A 199 -21.19 2.10 9.56
C ARG A 199 -20.11 1.12 10.03
N ILE A 200 -18.96 1.09 9.37
CA ILE A 200 -17.88 0.16 9.74
C ILE A 200 -17.32 0.51 11.13
N GLU A 201 -17.06 1.78 11.39
CA GLU A 201 -16.53 2.21 12.69
C GLU A 201 -17.48 1.95 13.84
N ASN A 202 -18.79 2.17 13.65
CA ASN A 202 -19.78 1.95 14.70
C ASN A 202 -19.82 0.47 15.11
N GLU A 203 -19.87 -0.45 14.15
CA GLU A 203 -19.86 -1.89 14.44
C GLU A 203 -18.53 -2.36 15.03
N THR A 204 -17.40 -1.78 14.56
CA THR A 204 -16.07 -2.05 15.12
C THR A 204 -15.99 -1.61 16.58
N LYS A 205 -16.53 -0.44 16.93
CA LYS A 205 -16.59 0.07 18.32
C LYS A 205 -17.50 -0.78 19.20
N LEU A 206 -18.56 -1.35 18.64
CA LEU A 206 -19.48 -2.26 19.34
C LEU A 206 -18.94 -3.70 19.43
N ALA A 207 -17.85 -4.02 18.71
CA ALA A 207 -17.29 -5.36 18.56
C ALA A 207 -18.35 -6.42 18.20
N ARG A 208 -19.35 -6.02 17.41
CA ARG A 208 -20.51 -6.86 17.05
C ARG A 208 -21.01 -6.45 15.68
N ILE A 209 -21.47 -7.43 14.90
CA ILE A 209 -22.08 -7.20 13.58
C ILE A 209 -23.61 -7.15 13.71
N PRO A 210 -24.31 -6.34 12.89
CA PRO A 210 -25.76 -6.30 12.88
C PRO A 210 -26.37 -7.66 12.53
N GLU A 211 -27.39 -8.09 13.28
CA GLU A 211 -28.10 -9.37 13.01
C GLU A 211 -28.72 -9.42 11.60
N GLU A 212 -29.10 -8.26 11.05
CA GLU A 212 -29.54 -8.15 9.67
C GLU A 212 -28.46 -8.51 8.64
N ALA A 213 -27.19 -8.16 8.92
CA ALA A 213 -26.09 -8.46 8.03
C ALA A 213 -25.75 -9.95 8.05
N HIS A 214 -25.76 -10.56 9.25
CA HIS A 214 -25.58 -12.01 9.44
C HIS A 214 -26.65 -12.82 8.70
N SER A 215 -27.92 -12.46 8.85
CA SER A 215 -29.04 -13.23 8.28
C SER A 215 -29.17 -13.10 6.76
N LYS A 216 -28.77 -11.96 6.17
CA LYS A 216 -28.89 -11.71 4.73
C LYS A 216 -27.81 -12.39 3.90
N HIS A 217 -26.66 -12.77 4.47
CA HIS A 217 -25.53 -13.26 3.71
C HIS A 217 -24.97 -14.58 4.23
N LYS A 218 -25.08 -15.64 3.42
CA LYS A 218 -24.52 -16.97 3.71
C LYS A 218 -23.01 -16.99 3.94
N GLY A 219 -22.30 -15.91 3.60
CA GLY A 219 -20.87 -15.79 3.91
C GLY A 219 -20.56 -15.74 5.40
N PHE A 220 -21.44 -15.12 6.22
CA PHE A 220 -21.23 -15.03 7.66
C PHE A 220 -21.37 -16.38 8.38
N SER A 221 -22.15 -17.33 7.82
CA SER A 221 -22.31 -18.66 8.45
C SER A 221 -21.02 -19.48 8.48
N GLN A 222 -19.97 -19.06 7.77
CA GLN A 222 -18.64 -19.68 7.90
C GLN A 222 -18.02 -19.37 9.27
N TRP A 223 -18.24 -18.16 9.80
CA TRP A 223 -17.75 -17.78 11.12
C TRP A 223 -18.47 -18.46 12.27
N ASP A 224 -19.75 -18.81 12.08
CA ASP A 224 -20.50 -19.63 13.04
C ASP A 224 -19.90 -21.04 13.22
N SER A 225 -19.08 -21.50 12.26
CA SER A 225 -18.45 -22.83 12.28
C SER A 225 -17.02 -22.85 12.83
N TYR A 226 -16.38 -21.68 12.99
CA TYR A 226 -15.00 -21.61 13.45
C TYR A 226 -14.91 -21.72 14.97
N SER A 227 -14.05 -22.62 15.44
CA SER A 227 -13.84 -22.82 16.88
C SER A 227 -12.88 -21.80 17.50
N SER A 228 -12.04 -21.14 16.69
CA SER A 228 -11.09 -20.10 17.12
C SER A 228 -10.59 -19.24 15.96
N GLN A 229 -9.98 -18.08 16.28
CA GLN A 229 -9.25 -17.21 15.33
C GLN A 229 -8.05 -17.87 14.64
N ARG A 230 -7.70 -19.13 14.95
CA ARG A 230 -6.63 -19.87 14.25
C ARG A 230 -7.16 -21.00 13.38
N ASP A 231 -8.48 -21.14 13.29
CA ASP A 231 -9.15 -22.23 12.62
C ASP A 231 -10.21 -21.68 11.65
N HIS A 232 -9.76 -20.80 10.75
CA HIS A 232 -10.58 -20.22 9.69
C HIS A 232 -9.85 -20.25 8.34
N ALA A 233 -10.61 -20.13 7.26
CA ALA A 233 -10.03 -19.85 5.95
C ALA A 233 -9.40 -18.45 5.96
N THR A 234 -8.12 -18.35 5.60
CA THR A 234 -7.32 -17.12 5.69
C THR A 234 -7.61 -16.11 4.56
N ILE A 235 -8.19 -16.55 3.44
CA ILE A 235 -8.29 -15.72 2.23
C ILE A 235 -9.74 -15.34 1.95
N LEU A 236 -10.02 -14.04 2.04
CA LEU A 236 -11.24 -13.39 1.58
C LEU A 236 -11.02 -12.83 0.18
N GLN A 237 -11.83 -13.26 -0.76
CA GLN A 237 -11.64 -12.91 -2.16
C GLN A 237 -12.52 -11.74 -2.59
N ILE A 238 -11.93 -10.73 -3.25
CA ILE A 238 -12.62 -9.48 -3.64
C ILE A 238 -12.47 -9.26 -5.12
N ARG A 239 -13.41 -9.79 -5.88
CA ARG A 239 -13.24 -9.81 -7.33
C ARG A 239 -14.10 -8.82 -8.08
N VAL A 240 -13.46 -8.26 -9.09
CA VAL A 240 -14.12 -7.63 -10.24
C VAL A 240 -14.48 -8.69 -11.30
N SER A 241 -13.87 -9.89 -11.26
CA SER A 241 -14.06 -11.01 -12.21
C SER A 241 -14.68 -12.27 -11.57
N LEU A 242 -15.35 -13.11 -12.38
CA LEU A 242 -16.07 -14.31 -11.91
C LEU A 242 -15.19 -15.55 -11.71
N GLU A 243 -13.95 -15.56 -12.23
CA GLU A 243 -13.08 -16.76 -12.24
C GLU A 243 -11.82 -16.60 -11.40
N ILE A 244 -11.29 -17.73 -10.90
CA ILE A 244 -9.98 -17.73 -10.26
C ILE A 244 -8.89 -17.46 -11.26
N SER A 245 -8.25 -16.30 -11.13
CA SER A 245 -7.12 -15.94 -11.97
C SER A 245 -5.93 -16.80 -11.60
N ASN A 246 -5.35 -17.42 -12.62
CA ASN A 246 -4.01 -17.99 -12.57
C ASN A 246 -3.07 -16.93 -13.13
N ALA A 247 -2.94 -15.80 -12.43
CA ALA A 247 -2.16 -14.68 -12.91
C ALA A 247 -0.66 -15.01 -12.86
N PRO A 248 0.12 -14.69 -13.91
CA PRO A 248 1.57 -14.87 -13.89
C PRO A 248 2.29 -13.91 -12.95
N ILE A 249 1.62 -12.85 -12.49
CA ILE A 249 2.19 -11.79 -11.68
C ILE A 249 1.34 -11.59 -10.44
N ILE A 250 2.01 -11.62 -9.29
CA ILE A 250 1.41 -11.42 -7.97
C ILE A 250 2.04 -10.18 -7.34
N LEU A 251 1.21 -9.27 -6.85
CA LEU A 251 1.61 -8.08 -6.10
C LEU A 251 1.09 -8.22 -4.66
N ASN A 252 2.00 -8.17 -3.69
CA ASN A 252 1.63 -8.10 -2.28
C ASN A 252 1.60 -6.65 -1.81
N VAL A 253 0.57 -6.26 -1.07
CA VAL A 253 0.33 -4.91 -0.58
C VAL A 253 -0.04 -4.99 0.90
N ASP A 254 0.64 -4.22 1.73
CA ASP A 254 0.31 -4.13 3.16
C ASP A 254 -0.99 -3.33 3.35
N CYS A 255 -1.80 -3.70 4.33
CA CYS A 255 -3.12 -3.08 4.57
C CYS A 255 -3.08 -1.59 4.95
N ASN A 256 -1.90 -1.04 5.28
CA ASN A 256 -1.69 0.37 5.59
C ASN A 256 -1.10 1.18 4.42
N MET A 257 -0.93 0.57 3.24
CA MET A 257 -0.44 1.23 2.04
C MET A 257 -1.60 1.60 1.12
N TYR A 258 -1.45 2.67 0.33
CA TYR A 258 -2.40 2.96 -0.73
C TYR A 258 -1.68 3.48 -1.98
N SER A 259 -2.33 3.34 -3.13
CA SER A 259 -1.82 3.84 -4.39
C SER A 259 -2.00 5.35 -4.50
N ASN A 260 -0.88 6.05 -4.71
CA ASN A 260 -0.81 7.46 -5.06
C ASN A 260 -0.80 7.72 -6.58
N ASN A 261 -0.70 6.66 -7.38
CA ASN A 261 -0.62 6.71 -8.84
C ASN A 261 -1.29 5.46 -9.41
N SER A 262 -2.43 5.65 -10.07
CA SER A 262 -3.17 4.57 -10.73
C SER A 262 -2.43 3.82 -11.83
N HIS A 263 -1.34 4.37 -12.38
CA HIS A 263 -0.54 3.71 -13.40
C HIS A 263 0.55 2.80 -12.84
N PHE A 264 0.71 2.70 -11.51
CA PHE A 264 1.79 1.95 -10.87
C PHE A 264 1.94 0.52 -11.40
N VAL A 265 0.83 -0.22 -11.54
CA VAL A 265 0.87 -1.60 -12.06
C VAL A 265 1.44 -1.63 -13.47
N ARG A 266 1.00 -0.70 -14.34
CA ARG A 266 1.54 -0.59 -15.70
C ARG A 266 3.03 -0.23 -15.70
N ASP A 267 3.41 0.77 -14.90
CA ASP A 267 4.82 1.18 -14.79
C ASP A 267 5.72 0.05 -14.28
N ALA A 268 5.24 -0.76 -13.32
CA ALA A 268 5.95 -1.92 -12.82
C ALA A 268 6.10 -3.01 -13.90
N LEU A 269 5.07 -3.21 -14.73
CA LEU A 269 5.08 -4.20 -15.81
C LEU A 269 6.04 -3.85 -16.95
N CYS A 270 6.38 -2.57 -17.15
CA CYS A 270 7.43 -2.19 -18.10
C CYS A 270 8.74 -2.95 -17.86
N PHE A 271 9.04 -3.33 -16.61
CA PHE A 271 10.26 -4.08 -16.28
C PHE A 271 10.19 -5.57 -16.61
N PHE A 272 8.99 -6.15 -16.62
CA PHE A 272 8.79 -7.58 -16.83
C PHE A 272 8.46 -7.93 -18.27
N MET A 273 8.08 -6.93 -19.08
CA MET A 273 7.64 -7.09 -20.47
C MET A 273 8.66 -6.61 -21.51
N ASP A 274 9.82 -6.08 -21.08
CA ASP A 274 10.93 -5.68 -21.97
C ASP A 274 11.79 -6.88 -22.44
#